data_AF-M5C315-F1
#
_entry.id   AF-M5C315-F1
#
_cell.length_a   1.000
_cell.length_b   1.000
_cell.length_c   1.000
_cell.angle_alpha   90.00
_cell.angle_beta   90.00
_cell.angle_gamma   90.00
#
_symmetry.space_group_name_H-M   'P 1'
#
loop_
_entity.id
_entity.type
_entity.pdbx_description
1 polymer ?
#
loop_
_entity_poly.entity_id
_entity_poly.type
_entity_poly.pdbx_seq_one_letter_code
_entity_poly.pdbx_strand_id
1 'polypeptide(L)'
;MVQISFAALTVIAGVLAQTALAAPSEKRAASCSFPNPSSSTNVKLSAARTIKAGESFDGKNLRYGRGVKCGGQKEGGSKDAVFILESGATIFNAVIGADQNEGIHCTGSCTIRNVWFEDVCEDAITIKQSSGVSTIVGGGAKKADDKVVQHNGGGQSNV
;
A
#
# COMPACT_ATOMS: atom_id res chain seq x y z
N MET A 1 -32.95 28.53 -54.08
CA MET A 1 -32.46 29.18 -52.85
C MET A 1 -33.30 28.66 -51.68
N VAL A 2 -32.87 27.55 -51.04
CA VAL A 2 -33.23 27.19 -49.66
C VAL A 2 -32.03 26.41 -49.13
N GLN A 3 -31.32 27.01 -48.18
CA GLN A 3 -30.10 26.49 -47.58
C GLN A 3 -30.50 25.93 -46.21
N ILE A 4 -30.52 24.60 -46.06
CA ILE A 4 -30.76 23.95 -44.77
C ILE A 4 -29.39 23.68 -44.15
N SER A 5 -28.99 24.55 -43.22
CA SER A 5 -27.81 24.33 -42.40
C SER A 5 -28.18 23.46 -41.21
N PHE A 6 -27.57 22.28 -41.09
CA PHE A 6 -27.64 21.46 -39.88
C PHE A 6 -26.62 21.99 -38.87
N ALA A 7 -27.12 22.43 -37.71
CA ALA A 7 -26.30 22.88 -36.59
C ALA A 7 -25.49 21.70 -36.02
N ALA A 8 -24.18 21.89 -35.87
CA ALA A 8 -23.30 20.97 -35.17
C ALA A 8 -23.61 21.00 -33.66
N LEU A 9 -24.06 19.88 -33.12
CA LEU A 9 -24.27 19.70 -31.69
C LEU A 9 -22.93 19.34 -31.04
N THR A 10 -22.31 20.30 -30.36
CA THR A 10 -21.09 20.09 -29.58
C THR A 10 -21.43 19.32 -28.29
N VAL A 11 -21.03 18.05 -28.23
CA VAL A 11 -21.07 17.25 -27.01
C VAL A 11 -19.88 17.68 -26.13
N ILE A 12 -20.14 18.55 -25.16
CA ILE A 12 -19.18 18.85 -24.10
C ILE A 12 -19.27 17.72 -23.07
N ALA A 13 -18.42 16.70 -23.23
CA ALA A 13 -18.21 15.70 -22.20
C ALA A 13 -17.41 16.34 -21.05
N GLY A 14 -18.10 16.65 -19.95
CA GLY A 14 -17.51 17.22 -18.75
C GLY A 14 -16.48 16.27 -18.14
N VAL A 15 -15.23 16.73 -18.07
CA VAL A 15 -14.17 16.09 -17.30
C VAL A 15 -14.46 16.37 -15.82
N LEU A 16 -15.03 15.40 -15.10
CA LEU A 16 -15.03 15.44 -13.64
C LEU A 16 -13.60 15.13 -13.15
N ALA A 17 -12.82 16.18 -12.91
CA ALA A 17 -11.60 16.08 -12.13
C ALA A 17 -11.99 15.75 -10.68
N GLN A 18 -11.84 14.49 -10.29
CA GLN A 18 -11.96 14.09 -8.89
C GLN A 18 -10.71 14.57 -8.15
N THR A 19 -10.82 15.67 -7.43
CA THR A 19 -9.80 16.10 -6.47
C THR A 19 -9.84 15.15 -5.28
N ALA A 20 -8.96 14.15 -5.27
CA ALA A 20 -8.71 13.34 -4.08
C ALA A 20 -8.10 14.24 -3.00
N LEU A 21 -8.94 14.71 -2.07
CA LEU A 21 -8.48 15.39 -0.87
C LEU A 21 -7.74 14.36 0.00
N ALA A 22 -6.42 14.44 0.04
CA ALA A 22 -5.62 13.67 0.97
C ALA A 22 -6.05 14.04 2.40
N ALA A 23 -6.62 13.08 3.13
CA ALA A 23 -7.04 13.29 4.51
C ALA A 23 -5.83 13.75 5.37
N PRO A 24 -6.02 14.74 6.26
CA PRO A 24 -4.94 15.26 7.09
C PRO A 24 -4.32 14.11 7.89
N SER A 25 -2.98 14.02 7.82
CA SER A 25 -2.22 13.09 8.64
C SER A 25 -2.25 13.58 10.07
N GLU A 26 -3.14 13.04 10.89
CA GLU A 26 -3.00 13.23 12.32
C GLU A 26 -1.62 12.68 12.72
N LYS A 27 -0.78 13.57 13.28
CA LYS A 27 0.52 13.21 13.84
C LYS A 27 0.25 12.35 15.08
N ARG A 28 0.05 11.04 14.87
CA ARG A 28 -0.07 10.09 15.96
C ARG A 28 1.31 9.95 16.58
N ALA A 29 1.41 10.20 17.89
CA ALA A 29 2.63 9.96 18.64
C ALA A 29 3.09 8.50 18.44
N ALA A 30 4.41 8.28 18.42
CA ALA A 30 4.95 6.93 18.42
C ALA A 30 4.32 6.16 19.60
N SER A 31 3.60 5.07 19.28
CA SER A 31 2.93 4.24 20.26
C SER A 31 3.55 2.86 20.24
N CYS A 32 3.98 2.36 21.39
CA CYS A 32 4.45 0.99 21.54
C CYS A 32 3.28 -0.02 21.62
N SER A 33 2.04 0.44 21.57
CA SER A 33 0.86 -0.42 21.60
C SER A 33 0.58 -0.99 20.22
N PHE A 34 1.07 -2.20 19.99
CA PHE A 34 0.79 -2.94 18.77
C PHE A 34 -0.70 -3.36 18.73
N PRO A 35 -1.44 -3.12 17.64
CA PRO A 35 -2.84 -3.52 17.53
C PRO A 35 -2.98 -5.04 17.55
N ASN A 36 -4.04 -5.55 18.17
CA ASN A 36 -4.38 -6.97 18.15
C ASN A 36 -5.80 -7.19 17.62
N PRO A 37 -6.01 -7.14 16.30
CA PRO A 37 -7.32 -7.39 15.70
C PRO A 37 -7.79 -8.82 15.99
N SER A 38 -9.11 -9.00 16.14
CA SER A 38 -9.70 -10.33 16.33
C SER A 38 -9.36 -11.25 15.16
N SER A 39 -8.97 -12.49 15.45
CA SER A 39 -8.69 -13.51 14.43
C SER A 39 -9.92 -13.83 13.56
N SER A 40 -11.14 -13.62 14.07
CA SER A 40 -12.39 -13.78 13.30
C SER A 40 -12.53 -12.78 12.14
N THR A 41 -11.71 -11.73 12.11
CA THR A 41 -11.73 -10.69 11.07
C THR A 41 -10.50 -10.73 10.17
N ASN A 42 -9.69 -11.79 10.27
CA ASN A 42 -8.52 -11.94 9.42
C ASN A 42 -8.92 -12.04 7.94
N VAL A 43 -8.24 -11.28 7.10
CA VAL A 43 -8.41 -11.28 5.65
C VAL A 43 -7.27 -12.07 5.02
N LYS A 44 -7.59 -13.26 4.51
CA LYS A 44 -6.66 -14.07 3.71
C LYS A 44 -6.71 -13.65 2.25
N LEU A 45 -5.57 -13.26 1.69
CA LEU A 45 -5.40 -12.90 0.29
C LEU A 45 -4.75 -14.08 -0.46
N SER A 46 -5.46 -14.65 -1.43
CA SER A 46 -4.94 -15.74 -2.26
C SER A 46 -3.79 -15.30 -3.18
N ALA A 47 -3.78 -14.03 -3.57
CA ALA A 47 -2.74 -13.37 -4.36
C ALA A 47 -2.37 -12.01 -3.72
N ALA A 48 -1.24 -11.44 -4.11
CA ALA A 48 -0.89 -10.08 -3.71
C ALA A 48 -2.00 -9.10 -4.11
N ARG A 49 -2.41 -8.23 -3.19
CA ARG A 49 -3.45 -7.23 -3.48
C ARG A 49 -2.79 -5.96 -4.01
N THR A 50 -3.03 -5.66 -5.28
CA THR A 50 -2.56 -4.41 -5.89
C THR A 50 -3.51 -3.25 -5.54
N ILE A 51 -2.94 -2.15 -5.06
CA ILE A 51 -3.59 -0.85 -4.96
C ILE A 51 -3.11 -0.01 -6.13
N LYS A 52 -4.05 0.47 -6.96
CA LYS A 52 -3.72 1.11 -8.22
C LYS A 52 -3.14 2.50 -8.01
N ALA A 53 -2.48 3.00 -9.06
CA ALA A 53 -1.81 4.29 -9.02
C ALA A 53 -2.75 5.40 -8.53
N GLY A 54 -2.31 6.16 -7.53
CA GLY A 54 -3.07 7.23 -6.89
C GLY A 54 -4.24 6.79 -5.99
N GLU A 55 -4.55 5.49 -5.91
CA GLU A 55 -5.64 5.01 -5.06
C GLU A 55 -5.24 4.88 -3.59
N SER A 56 -6.24 4.85 -2.72
CA SER A 56 -6.06 4.67 -1.28
C SER A 56 -6.81 3.43 -0.78
N PHE A 57 -6.16 2.69 0.12
CA PHE A 57 -6.73 1.52 0.78
C PHE A 57 -6.73 1.69 2.30
N ASP A 58 -7.92 1.77 2.89
CA ASP A 58 -8.12 1.69 4.34
C ASP A 58 -8.26 0.22 4.76
N GLY A 59 -7.28 -0.28 5.51
CA GLY A 59 -7.29 -1.62 6.08
C GLY A 59 -8.23 -1.78 7.26
N LYS A 60 -8.87 -0.71 7.75
CA LYS A 60 -9.83 -0.71 8.87
C LYS A 60 -9.31 -1.36 10.16
N ASN A 61 -7.99 -1.29 10.36
CA ASN A 61 -7.23 -2.00 11.41
C ASN A 61 -7.46 -3.51 11.42
N LEU A 62 -7.78 -4.11 10.26
CA LEU A 62 -7.88 -5.56 10.11
C LEU A 62 -6.51 -6.19 9.86
N ARG A 63 -6.42 -7.48 10.15
CA ARG A 63 -5.23 -8.30 9.87
C ARG A 63 -5.32 -8.91 8.48
N TYR A 64 -4.28 -8.72 7.67
CA TYR A 64 -4.12 -9.22 6.31
C TYR A 64 -2.93 -10.17 6.23
N GLY A 65 -3.10 -11.27 5.53
CA GLY A 65 -2.04 -12.26 5.30
C GLY A 65 -2.28 -13.05 4.02
N ARG A 66 -1.32 -13.89 3.66
CA ARG A 66 -1.39 -14.79 2.49
C ARG A 66 -1.87 -16.19 2.88
N GLY A 67 -1.98 -16.48 4.18
CA GLY A 67 -2.32 -17.81 4.69
C GLY A 67 -1.24 -18.85 4.41
N VAL A 68 0.02 -18.42 4.34
CA VAL A 68 1.20 -19.27 4.12
C VAL A 68 2.11 -19.21 5.34
N LYS A 69 2.89 -20.26 5.59
CA LYS A 69 3.95 -20.19 6.60
C LYS A 69 5.14 -19.44 6.00
N CYS A 70 5.70 -18.50 6.76
CA CYS A 70 6.93 -17.80 6.40
C CYS A 70 8.04 -18.78 5.98
N GLY A 71 8.60 -18.53 4.79
CA GLY A 71 9.70 -19.30 4.21
C GLY A 71 11.11 -18.88 4.65
N GLY A 72 11.22 -17.91 5.56
CA GLY A 72 12.48 -17.30 6.00
C GLY A 72 13.00 -16.27 5.00
N GLN A 73 14.32 -16.03 5.01
CA GLN A 73 15.01 -15.01 4.20
C GLN A 73 15.15 -15.35 2.70
N LYS A 74 14.27 -16.20 2.15
CA LYS A 74 14.28 -16.53 0.71
C LYS A 74 13.37 -15.56 -0.03
N GLU A 75 13.96 -14.77 -0.92
CA GLU A 75 13.22 -13.81 -1.73
C GLU A 75 12.27 -14.50 -2.74
N GLY A 76 10.98 -14.20 -2.63
CA GLY A 76 9.87 -14.67 -3.47
C GLY A 76 9.38 -13.62 -4.49
N GLY A 77 9.69 -12.35 -4.24
CA GLY A 77 9.35 -11.19 -5.07
C GLY A 77 7.87 -10.79 -5.01
N SER A 78 7.48 -9.78 -5.80
CA SER A 78 6.19 -9.07 -5.64
C SER A 78 4.92 -9.94 -5.69
N LYS A 79 4.95 -11.12 -6.32
CA LYS A 79 3.81 -12.05 -6.33
C LYS A 79 3.51 -12.65 -4.94
N ASP A 80 4.52 -12.68 -4.07
CA ASP A 80 4.48 -13.25 -2.73
C ASP A 80 4.22 -12.18 -1.65
N ALA A 81 4.22 -10.90 -2.05
CA ALA A 81 3.83 -9.76 -1.21
C ALA A 81 2.38 -9.85 -0.72
N VAL A 82 2.08 -9.28 0.44
CA VAL A 82 0.68 -9.08 0.88
C VAL A 82 0.01 -8.00 0.04
N PHE A 83 0.69 -6.87 -0.15
CA PHE A 83 0.21 -5.75 -0.96
C PHE A 83 1.26 -5.27 -1.96
N ILE A 84 0.77 -4.79 -3.11
CA ILE A 84 1.57 -4.06 -4.10
C ILE A 84 0.96 -2.67 -4.24
N LEU A 85 1.76 -1.63 -4.01
CA LEU A 85 1.37 -0.24 -4.15
C LEU A 85 1.98 0.31 -5.43
N GLU A 86 1.12 0.64 -6.40
CA GLU A 86 1.54 1.36 -7.61
C GLU A 86 1.85 2.84 -7.28
N SER A 87 2.39 3.58 -8.25
CA SER A 87 2.83 4.97 -8.02
C SER A 87 1.71 5.87 -7.51
N GLY A 88 1.97 6.61 -6.44
CA GLY A 88 1.02 7.47 -5.74
C GLY A 88 0.02 6.73 -4.83
N ALA A 89 0.06 5.39 -4.78
CA ALA A 89 -0.88 4.64 -3.97
C ALA A 89 -0.62 4.80 -2.46
N THR A 90 -1.70 4.77 -1.68
CA THR A 90 -1.66 4.87 -0.22
C THR A 90 -2.31 3.65 0.42
N ILE A 91 -1.68 3.09 1.43
CA ILE A 91 -2.30 2.13 2.35
C ILE A 91 -2.27 2.70 3.77
N PHE A 92 -3.36 2.52 4.51
CA PHE A 92 -3.41 2.95 5.88
C PHE A 92 -4.27 2.07 6.78
N ASN A 93 -4.00 2.10 8.09
CA ASN A 93 -4.73 1.34 9.12
C ASN A 93 -4.79 -0.16 8.81
N ALA A 94 -3.67 -0.81 8.60
CA ALA A 94 -3.62 -2.24 8.31
C ALA A 94 -2.68 -2.96 9.27
N VAL A 95 -2.98 -4.22 9.59
CA VAL A 95 -2.06 -5.13 10.27
C VAL A 95 -1.68 -6.21 9.29
N ILE A 96 -0.39 -6.44 9.10
CA ILE A 96 0.18 -7.52 8.30
C ILE A 96 0.52 -8.65 9.26
N GLY A 97 -0.16 -9.79 9.08
CA GLY A 97 0.00 -10.97 9.90
C GLY A 97 1.30 -11.74 9.61
N ALA A 98 1.63 -12.69 10.48
CA ALA A 98 2.79 -13.57 10.32
C ALA A 98 2.67 -14.57 9.15
N ASP A 99 1.47 -14.75 8.61
CA ASP A 99 1.15 -15.72 7.56
C ASP A 99 1.46 -15.18 6.14
N GLN A 100 2.68 -14.70 5.96
CA GLN A 100 3.16 -14.01 4.76
C GLN A 100 4.62 -14.40 4.44
N ASN A 101 5.05 -14.17 3.19
CA ASN A 101 6.46 -14.30 2.80
C ASN A 101 7.12 -12.94 2.55
N GLU A 102 6.44 -12.06 1.80
CA GLU A 102 6.87 -10.67 1.65
C GLU A 102 5.76 -9.70 2.08
N GLY A 103 6.15 -8.58 2.68
CA GLY A 103 5.21 -7.61 3.26
C GLY A 103 4.52 -6.74 2.20
N ILE A 104 4.96 -5.49 2.05
CA ILE A 104 4.37 -4.50 1.14
C ILE A 104 5.40 -4.04 0.12
N HIS A 105 5.07 -4.11 -1.16
CA HIS A 105 5.95 -3.64 -2.23
C HIS A 105 5.45 -2.33 -2.82
N CYS A 106 6.29 -1.31 -2.82
CA CYS A 106 6.04 -0.06 -3.53
C CYS A 106 6.74 -0.09 -4.89
N THR A 107 5.97 -0.20 -5.98
CA THR A 107 6.51 -0.22 -7.35
C THR A 107 6.70 1.19 -7.93
N GLY A 108 6.09 2.20 -7.31
CA GLY A 108 6.39 3.62 -7.47
C GLY A 108 6.47 4.31 -6.11
N SER A 109 6.53 5.65 -6.08
CA SER A 109 6.40 6.40 -4.82
C SER A 109 5.08 6.03 -4.14
N CYS A 110 5.08 5.66 -2.85
CA CYS A 110 3.89 5.23 -2.14
C CYS A 110 3.78 5.90 -0.76
N THR A 111 2.60 5.82 -0.14
CA THR A 111 2.42 6.17 1.28
C THR A 111 1.94 4.96 2.07
N ILE A 112 2.65 4.64 3.14
CA ILE A 112 2.29 3.60 4.10
C ILE A 112 2.07 4.28 5.44
N ARG A 113 0.82 4.33 5.93
CA ARG A 113 0.45 5.09 7.13
C ARG A 113 -0.22 4.23 8.18
N ASN A 114 0.29 4.21 9.41
CA ASN A 114 -0.30 3.42 10.50
C ASN A 114 -0.48 1.93 10.09
N VAL A 115 0.57 1.34 9.52
CA VAL A 115 0.60 -0.08 9.13
C VAL A 115 1.54 -0.85 10.06
N TRP A 116 1.09 -2.02 10.49
CA TRP A 116 1.73 -2.79 11.55
C TRP A 116 2.12 -4.18 11.07
N PHE A 117 3.37 -4.61 11.25
CA PHE A 117 3.85 -5.94 10.85
C PHE A 117 4.12 -6.80 12.08
N GLU A 118 3.32 -7.86 12.26
CA GLU A 118 3.34 -8.70 13.47
C GLU A 118 4.58 -9.58 13.57
N ASP A 119 5.03 -10.07 12.42
CA ASP A 119 6.18 -10.95 12.24
C ASP A 119 6.70 -10.73 10.81
N VAL A 120 7.85 -10.07 10.69
CA VAL A 120 8.47 -9.80 9.40
C VAL A 120 9.17 -11.08 8.94
N CYS A 121 8.77 -11.60 7.78
CA CYS A 121 9.35 -12.80 7.20
C CYS A 121 10.67 -12.48 6.47
N GLU A 122 10.60 -12.09 5.19
CA GLU A 122 11.76 -11.69 4.39
C GLU A 122 12.09 -10.21 4.68
N ASP A 123 11.17 -9.32 4.32
CA ASP A 123 11.19 -7.89 4.60
C ASP A 123 9.75 -7.38 4.81
N ALA A 124 9.61 -6.24 5.51
CA ALA A 124 8.30 -5.67 5.78
C ALA A 124 7.84 -4.79 4.61
N ILE A 125 8.75 -4.00 4.07
CA ILE A 125 8.49 -3.02 3.03
C ILE A 125 9.62 -3.04 2.00
N THR A 126 9.30 -3.32 0.74
CA THR A 126 10.24 -3.25 -0.38
C THR A 126 9.92 -2.05 -1.25
N ILE A 127 10.86 -1.12 -1.38
CA ILE A 127 10.74 0.09 -2.20
C ILE A 127 11.49 -0.14 -3.51
N LYS A 128 10.74 -0.14 -4.62
CA LYS A 128 11.24 -0.45 -5.97
C LYS A 128 11.04 0.71 -6.95
N GLN A 129 10.64 1.88 -6.47
CA GLN A 129 10.43 3.09 -7.28
C GLN A 129 11.71 3.49 -8.02
N SER A 130 11.61 4.09 -9.20
CA SER A 130 12.77 4.63 -9.91
C SER A 130 13.18 6.03 -9.42
N SER A 131 12.22 6.83 -8.97
CA SER A 131 12.41 8.20 -8.48
C SER A 131 11.29 8.61 -7.50
N GLY A 132 11.34 9.83 -6.99
CA GLY A 132 10.36 10.36 -6.05
C GLY A 132 10.63 9.95 -4.60
N VAL A 133 9.59 9.99 -3.76
CA VAL A 133 9.67 9.76 -2.31
C VAL A 133 8.58 8.78 -1.89
N SER A 134 8.97 7.67 -1.26
CA SER A 134 8.03 6.83 -0.51
C SER A 134 8.03 7.25 0.95
N THR A 135 6.83 7.40 1.52
CA THR A 135 6.67 7.87 2.90
C THR A 135 6.04 6.79 3.76
N ILE A 136 6.74 6.38 4.79
CA ILE A 136 6.27 5.49 5.84
C ILE A 136 6.02 6.38 7.06
N VAL A 137 4.81 6.35 7.62
CA VAL A 137 4.45 7.25 8.72
C VAL A 137 3.61 6.53 9.78
N GLY A 138 4.19 6.41 10.98
CA GLY A 138 3.61 5.64 12.07
C GLY A 138 3.51 4.14 11.78
N GLY A 139 2.83 3.40 12.66
CA GLY A 139 2.81 1.95 12.61
C GLY A 139 3.96 1.31 13.39
N GLY A 140 4.33 0.09 13.03
CA GLY A 140 5.45 -0.61 13.66
C GLY A 140 5.70 -1.99 13.09
N ALA A 141 6.92 -2.52 13.27
CA ALA A 141 7.30 -3.86 12.82
C ALA A 141 7.95 -4.63 13.97
N LYS A 142 7.74 -5.95 13.99
CA LYS A 142 8.31 -6.86 14.98
C LYS A 142 9.04 -8.01 14.28
N LYS A 143 10.06 -8.55 14.95
CA LYS A 143 10.73 -9.81 14.60
C LYS A 143 11.26 -9.87 13.16
N ALA A 144 11.83 -8.78 12.66
CA ALA A 144 12.62 -8.84 11.44
C ALA A 144 13.98 -9.45 11.76
N ASP A 145 14.33 -10.56 11.12
CA ASP A 145 15.64 -11.20 11.29
C ASP A 145 16.75 -10.46 10.54
N ASP A 146 16.41 -9.71 9.49
CA ASP A 146 17.35 -8.91 8.68
C ASP A 146 16.84 -7.48 8.47
N LYS A 147 16.03 -7.24 7.42
CA LYS A 147 15.54 -5.90 7.07
C LYS A 147 14.06 -5.69 7.34
N VAL A 148 13.72 -4.48 7.80
CA VAL A 148 12.33 -4.00 7.83
C VAL A 148 12.00 -3.29 6.51
N VAL A 149 12.86 -2.36 6.08
CA VAL A 149 12.69 -1.60 4.84
C VAL A 149 13.83 -1.95 3.89
N GLN A 150 13.50 -2.59 2.77
CA GLN A 150 14.42 -2.88 1.68
C GLN A 150 14.26 -1.80 0.60
N HIS A 151 15.28 -0.95 0.41
CA HIS A 151 15.28 0.05 -0.66
C HIS A 151 16.08 -0.45 -1.86
N ASN A 152 15.37 -1.03 -2.85
CA ASN A 152 15.95 -1.59 -4.08
C ASN A 152 15.82 -0.65 -5.31
N GLY A 153 15.05 0.43 -5.17
CA GLY A 153 14.82 1.42 -6.21
C GLY A 153 15.77 2.64 -6.15
N GLY A 154 15.51 3.62 -7.01
CA GLY A 154 16.04 4.96 -6.87
C GLY A 154 15.18 5.83 -5.94
N GLY A 155 15.35 7.16 -6.01
CA GLY A 155 14.60 8.11 -5.19
C GLY A 155 14.93 8.02 -3.70
N GLN A 156 13.97 8.41 -2.85
CA GLN A 156 14.13 8.51 -1.40
C GLN A 156 13.04 7.75 -0.65
N SER A 157 13.36 7.34 0.57
CA SER A 157 12.43 6.79 1.54
C SER A 157 12.46 7.66 2.80
N ASN A 158 11.27 8.05 3.29
CA ASN A 158 11.10 8.79 4.53
C ASN A 158 10.38 7.86 5.52
N VAL A 159 10.93 7.75 6.73
CA VAL A 159 10.37 6.97 7.84
C VAL A 159 10.19 7.88 9.05
#